data_AF-A0A9R1RJ15-F1
#
_entry.id   AF-A0A9R1RJ15-F1
#
_cell.length_a   1.000
_cell.length_b   1.000
_cell.length_c   1.000
_cell.angle_alpha   90.00
_cell.angle_beta   90.00
_cell.angle_gamma   90.00
#
_symmetry.space_group_name_H-M   'P 1'
#
loop_
_entity.id
_entity.type
_entity.pdbx_description
1 polymer ?
#
loop_
_entity_poly.entity_id
_entity_poly.type
_entity_poly.pdbx_seq_one_letter_code
_entity_poly.pdbx_strand_id
1 'polypeptide(L)'
;MVLGQGILYIVAGIFDIFSFILRRLLIRRAGFGGPSGVKYVNLYYAYVFDRCMEGAMLGPKKTNLIIFAMDYLKSNSPKMQLYGLKMLHNFLRKEPLRTMVILELTTYTKTVAFLINMLSWTSEEAKDIRSFAAKITAELAENLRVVPIPGAMQLIASLLDTVQGHNIKNPLLDTGSPETKQDNLIQQVGRNELTSPVLKWLKQMVLYCLIPRDEPTNMDEQNSHILRCWRKIAKHWSVPEEEPSTDQDLSPVQGMLILERLATFDLENCIEISRATGLISKIVEFTSNRTAMKNIGETHETLLKRSSLKLLARLASTKGKFGVTLRQKITEHLFLWSNLAEILDNRGSSQELRELTAELIRNFAMDGNVSNEIGHIPMIISRLMHAFLSQGASSSADSDQLLRMNAGQALALLAMESVNNCLVMLAEPGYVFIKELTIMIHSGRYRYIASSLLQNMCMHAQSELGNSDLKEISYITREVLEGIMDAEGTELEVLVGLSSQICNVVPDDFARELEHGQIKERFIKRLVNALNSNMIPTSHSPGIRRVIVEHVIYMMECNPGNADCFNKYLMMEALLKVERTTSRAENYRFFSGDAGLMEHSIPLSALVARAKELMGRG
;
A
#
# COMPACT_ATOMS: atom_id res chain seq x y z
N MET A 1 30.49 -19.71 -61.31
CA MET A 1 30.12 -18.62 -60.38
C MET A 1 28.69 -18.12 -60.56
N VAL A 2 28.20 -17.88 -61.79
CA VAL A 2 26.87 -17.28 -62.06
C VAL A 2 25.68 -18.17 -61.60
N LEU A 3 25.76 -19.49 -61.80
CA LEU A 3 24.73 -20.44 -61.32
C LEU A 3 24.64 -20.50 -59.78
N GLY A 4 25.77 -20.34 -59.08
CA GLY A 4 25.82 -20.30 -57.62
C GLY A 4 25.17 -19.04 -57.04
N GLN A 5 25.37 -17.89 -57.69
CA GLN A 5 24.67 -16.65 -57.35
C GLN A 5 23.16 -16.73 -57.64
N GLY A 6 22.75 -17.39 -58.73
CA GLY A 6 21.35 -17.63 -59.05
C GLY A 6 20.64 -18.52 -58.02
N ILE A 7 21.27 -19.61 -57.59
CA ILE A 7 20.74 -20.49 -56.55
C ILE A 7 20.66 -19.76 -55.20
N LEU A 8 21.68 -18.98 -54.83
CA LEU A 8 21.65 -18.16 -53.62
C LEU A 8 20.54 -17.08 -53.67
N TYR A 9 20.26 -16.50 -54.83
CA TYR A 9 19.15 -15.56 -55.02
C TYR A 9 17.78 -16.22 -54.88
N ILE A 10 17.62 -17.43 -55.44
CA ILE A 10 16.38 -18.21 -55.30
C ILE A 10 16.18 -18.63 -53.84
N VAL A 11 17.24 -19.09 -53.17
CA VAL A 11 17.22 -19.43 -51.74
C VAL A 11 16.90 -18.19 -50.91
N ALA A 12 17.53 -17.04 -51.17
CA ALA A 12 17.22 -15.78 -50.50
C ALA A 12 15.76 -15.34 -50.72
N GLY A 13 15.22 -15.47 -51.94
CA GLY A 13 13.82 -15.16 -52.25
C GLY A 13 12.83 -16.11 -51.56
N ILE A 14 13.15 -17.40 -51.45
CA ILE A 14 12.36 -18.38 -50.70
C ILE A 14 12.39 -18.03 -49.20
N PHE A 15 13.57 -17.74 -48.64
CA PHE A 15 13.71 -17.29 -47.25
C PHE A 15 12.95 -15.99 -46.98
N ASP A 16 12.89 -15.07 -47.94
CA ASP A 16 12.16 -13.80 -47.78
C ASP A 16 10.64 -14.02 -47.71
N ILE A 17 10.10 -14.92 -48.54
CA ILE A 17 8.68 -15.35 -48.50
C ILE A 17 8.35 -16.05 -47.17
N PHE A 18 9.22 -16.94 -46.66
CA PHE A 18 9.02 -17.58 -45.36
C PHE A 18 9.24 -16.60 -44.19
N SER A 19 10.09 -15.58 -44.35
CA SER A 19 10.33 -14.53 -43.35
C SER A 19 9.03 -13.76 -43.05
N PHE A 20 8.17 -13.57 -44.05
CA PHE A 20 6.88 -12.92 -43.87
C PHE A 20 5.97 -13.66 -42.88
N ILE A 21 5.95 -15.00 -42.94
CA ILE A 21 5.16 -15.85 -42.02
C ILE A 21 5.72 -15.71 -40.59
N LEU A 22 7.05 -15.78 -40.44
CA LEU A 22 7.71 -15.63 -39.15
C LEU A 22 7.53 -14.23 -38.56
N ARG A 23 7.57 -13.18 -39.39
CA ARG A 23 7.28 -11.79 -38.98
C ARG A 23 5.85 -11.65 -38.46
N ARG A 24 4.85 -12.18 -39.18
CA ARG A 24 3.44 -12.14 -38.74
C ARG A 24 3.18 -12.94 -37.46
N LEU A 25 3.81 -14.11 -37.33
CA LEU A 25 3.74 -14.91 -36.10
C LEU A 25 4.36 -14.15 -34.93
N LEU A 26 5.50 -13.48 -35.15
CA LEU A 26 6.16 -12.68 -34.13
C LEU A 26 5.30 -11.48 -33.70
N ILE A 27 4.69 -10.75 -34.65
CA ILE A 27 3.74 -9.65 -34.34
C ILE A 27 2.65 -10.13 -33.38
N ARG A 28 2.06 -11.30 -33.66
CA ARG A 28 0.99 -11.87 -32.82
C ARG A 28 1.48 -12.32 -31.46
N ARG A 29 2.61 -13.05 -31.41
CA ARG A 29 3.19 -13.55 -30.15
C ARG A 29 3.70 -12.41 -29.26
N ALA A 30 4.29 -11.39 -29.87
CA ALA A 30 4.73 -10.16 -29.21
C ALA A 30 3.56 -9.24 -28.82
N GLY A 31 2.36 -9.53 -29.34
CA GLY A 31 1.16 -8.77 -29.03
C GLY A 31 1.11 -7.39 -29.69
N PHE A 32 1.85 -7.16 -30.76
CA PHE A 32 1.84 -5.89 -31.48
C PHE A 32 0.61 -5.74 -32.37
N GLY A 33 0.05 -4.54 -32.42
CA GLY A 33 -1.05 -4.15 -33.30
C GLY A 33 -0.64 -3.06 -34.30
N GLY A 34 -1.42 -2.93 -35.37
CA GLY A 34 -1.33 -1.85 -36.34
C GLY A 34 -0.06 -1.79 -37.18
N PRO A 35 0.11 -0.70 -37.97
CA PRO A 35 1.30 -0.43 -38.76
C PRO A 35 2.58 -0.32 -37.91
N SER A 36 2.46 0.16 -36.67
CA SER A 36 3.54 0.26 -35.69
C SER A 36 4.16 -1.10 -35.38
N GLY A 37 3.32 -2.13 -35.16
CA GLY A 37 3.77 -3.49 -34.89
C GLY A 37 4.57 -4.14 -36.02
N VAL A 38 4.12 -3.93 -37.26
CA VAL A 38 4.85 -4.37 -38.46
C VAL A 38 6.21 -3.70 -38.53
N LYS A 39 6.27 -2.41 -38.22
CA LYS A 39 7.52 -1.63 -38.23
C LYS A 39 8.51 -2.14 -37.17
N TYR A 40 8.07 -2.42 -35.95
CA TYR A 40 8.94 -2.96 -34.88
C TYR A 40 9.57 -4.28 -35.29
N VAL A 41 8.78 -5.21 -35.84
CA VAL A 41 9.27 -6.51 -36.28
C VAL A 41 10.22 -6.36 -37.48
N ASN A 42 9.93 -5.47 -38.43
CA ASN A 42 10.85 -5.25 -39.53
C ASN A 42 12.21 -4.69 -39.08
N LEU A 43 12.21 -3.77 -38.12
CA LEU A 43 13.43 -3.23 -37.52
C LEU A 43 14.20 -4.31 -36.74
N TYR A 44 13.50 -5.19 -36.00
CA TYR A 44 14.12 -6.31 -35.32
C TYR A 44 14.83 -7.26 -36.30
N TYR A 45 14.18 -7.62 -37.41
CA TYR A 45 14.79 -8.50 -38.41
C TYR A 45 16.00 -7.86 -39.08
N ALA A 46 15.95 -6.55 -39.37
CA ALA A 46 17.11 -5.82 -39.89
C ALA A 46 18.28 -5.85 -38.88
N TYR A 47 17.99 -5.59 -37.60
CA TYR A 47 18.98 -5.62 -36.54
C TYR A 47 19.60 -7.02 -36.31
N VAL A 48 18.79 -8.08 -36.34
CA VAL A 48 19.30 -9.46 -36.26
C VAL A 48 20.16 -9.77 -37.48
N PHE A 49 19.73 -9.36 -38.67
CA PHE A 49 20.50 -9.54 -39.90
C PHE A 49 21.86 -8.82 -39.83
N ASP A 50 21.89 -7.55 -39.43
CA ASP A 50 23.12 -6.77 -39.29
C ASP A 50 24.06 -7.42 -38.28
N ARG A 51 23.56 -7.87 -37.12
CA ARG A 51 24.39 -8.60 -36.13
C ARG A 51 24.85 -9.97 -36.60
N CYS A 52 24.08 -10.67 -37.43
CA CYS A 52 24.53 -11.92 -38.05
C CYS A 52 25.67 -11.65 -39.04
N MET A 53 25.62 -10.53 -39.75
CA MET A 53 26.69 -10.13 -40.69
C MET A 53 27.94 -9.63 -39.96
N GLU A 54 27.79 -8.90 -38.84
CA GLU A 54 28.90 -8.50 -37.96
C GLU A 54 29.51 -9.67 -37.18
N GLY A 55 28.68 -10.67 -36.83
CA GLY A 55 29.00 -11.80 -35.96
C GLY A 55 29.74 -12.96 -36.60
N ALA A 56 30.14 -12.88 -37.87
CA ALA A 56 30.88 -13.92 -38.58
C ALA A 56 32.26 -14.27 -37.94
N MET A 57 32.72 -13.53 -36.93
CA MET A 57 33.99 -13.80 -36.20
C MET A 57 33.87 -14.17 -34.71
N LEU A 58 32.73 -14.02 -34.01
CA LEU A 58 32.69 -14.13 -32.53
C LEU A 58 31.51 -14.90 -31.92
N GLY A 59 30.77 -15.69 -32.72
CA GLY A 59 29.69 -16.56 -32.23
C GLY A 59 28.37 -15.83 -31.95
N PRO A 60 27.23 -16.54 -31.95
CA PRO A 60 25.91 -15.90 -31.88
C PRO A 60 25.65 -15.35 -30.46
N LYS A 61 25.67 -14.02 -30.30
CA LYS A 61 25.09 -13.36 -29.12
C LYS A 61 23.60 -13.73 -29.06
N LYS A 62 23.13 -14.24 -27.93
CA LYS A 62 21.70 -14.48 -27.67
C LYS A 62 20.97 -13.15 -27.84
N THR A 63 20.32 -12.97 -28.98
CA THR A 63 19.68 -11.72 -29.37
C THR A 63 18.19 -12.01 -29.45
N ASN A 64 17.44 -11.54 -28.46
CA ASN A 64 16.00 -11.69 -28.41
C ASN A 64 15.33 -10.32 -28.58
N LEU A 65 14.01 -10.32 -28.75
CA LEU A 65 13.23 -9.10 -29.00
C LEU A 65 13.27 -8.10 -27.83
N ILE A 66 13.51 -8.59 -26.60
CA ILE A 66 13.63 -7.77 -25.39
C ILE A 66 14.99 -7.04 -25.38
N ILE A 67 16.08 -7.77 -25.63
CA ILE A 67 17.44 -7.23 -25.76
C ILE A 67 17.49 -6.19 -26.89
N PHE A 68 16.83 -6.48 -28.01
CA PHE A 68 16.69 -5.51 -29.10
C PHE A 68 16.01 -4.22 -28.65
N ALA A 69 14.87 -4.32 -27.94
CA ALA A 69 14.18 -3.15 -27.42
C ALA A 69 15.05 -2.37 -26.41
N MET A 70 15.81 -3.06 -25.57
CA MET A 70 16.75 -2.46 -24.60
C MET A 70 17.94 -1.77 -25.28
N ASP A 71 18.46 -2.31 -26.38
CA ASP A 71 19.51 -1.66 -27.17
C ASP A 71 18.97 -0.40 -27.86
N TYR A 72 17.72 -0.43 -28.30
CA TYR A 72 17.04 0.73 -28.89
C TYR A 72 16.82 1.87 -27.88
N LEU A 73 16.60 1.54 -26.60
CA LEU A 73 16.60 2.55 -25.54
C LEU A 73 17.91 3.34 -25.50
N LYS A 74 19.06 2.70 -25.76
CA LYS A 74 20.38 3.33 -25.67
C LYS A 74 20.79 4.06 -26.97
N SER A 75 19.93 4.08 -27.98
CA SER A 75 20.17 4.79 -29.23
C SER A 75 20.24 6.30 -29.01
N ASN A 76 21.02 7.02 -29.83
CA ASN A 76 21.05 8.49 -29.83
C ASN A 76 19.82 9.12 -30.51
N SER A 77 18.92 8.31 -31.10
CA SER A 77 17.73 8.80 -31.78
C SER A 77 16.50 8.74 -30.86
N PRO A 78 15.85 9.88 -30.54
CA PRO A 78 14.63 9.91 -29.73
C PRO A 78 13.52 9.01 -30.27
N LYS A 79 13.42 8.91 -31.58
CA LYS A 79 12.47 8.03 -32.27
C LYS A 79 12.73 6.55 -32.01
N MET A 80 14.00 6.13 -32.03
CA MET A 80 14.38 4.74 -31.74
C MET A 80 14.20 4.42 -30.26
N GLN A 81 14.53 5.37 -29.38
CA GLN A 81 14.28 5.26 -27.93
C GLN A 81 12.79 5.04 -27.65
N LEU A 82 11.92 5.86 -28.25
CA LEU A 82 10.48 5.72 -28.12
C LEU A 82 9.96 4.37 -28.64
N TYR A 83 10.53 3.84 -29.74
CA TYR A 83 10.18 2.49 -30.22
C TYR A 83 10.60 1.41 -29.23
N GLY A 84 11.80 1.48 -28.67
CA GLY A 84 12.25 0.58 -27.61
C GLY A 84 11.30 0.59 -26.41
N LEU A 85 10.93 1.79 -25.95
CA LEU A 85 9.98 1.98 -24.84
C LEU A 85 8.59 1.40 -25.15
N LYS A 86 8.02 1.69 -26.32
CA LYS A 86 6.71 1.17 -26.72
C LYS A 86 6.69 -0.35 -26.82
N MET A 87 7.78 -0.95 -27.31
CA MET A 87 7.92 -2.41 -27.37
C MET A 87 7.95 -3.03 -25.97
N LEU A 88 8.79 -2.49 -25.07
CA LEU A 88 8.88 -2.97 -23.69
C LEU A 88 7.57 -2.80 -22.93
N HIS A 89 6.90 -1.65 -23.09
CA HIS A 89 5.60 -1.41 -22.47
C HIS A 89 4.55 -2.41 -22.93
N ASN A 90 4.52 -2.78 -24.23
CA ASN A 90 3.59 -3.80 -24.72
C ASN A 90 3.90 -5.18 -24.11
N PHE A 91 5.18 -5.57 -24.04
CA PHE A 91 5.55 -6.84 -23.42
C PHE A 91 5.14 -6.93 -21.95
N LEU A 92 5.22 -5.83 -21.20
CA LEU A 92 4.81 -5.76 -19.79
C LEU A 92 3.29 -5.93 -19.58
N ARG A 93 2.46 -5.77 -20.62
CA ARG A 93 1.00 -5.93 -20.53
C ARG A 93 0.52 -7.38 -20.74
N LYS A 94 1.40 -8.32 -21.11
CA LYS A 94 1.02 -9.70 -21.46
C LYS A 94 1.87 -10.73 -20.75
N GLU A 95 1.23 -11.70 -20.08
CA GLU A 95 1.92 -12.90 -19.61
C GLU A 95 2.08 -13.93 -20.76
N PRO A 96 3.20 -14.69 -20.82
CA PRO A 96 4.32 -14.73 -19.88
C PRO A 96 5.45 -13.70 -20.16
N LEU A 97 5.27 -12.80 -21.15
CA LEU A 97 6.32 -11.86 -21.58
C LEU A 97 6.71 -10.86 -20.49
N ARG A 98 5.74 -10.41 -19.69
CA ARG A 98 5.96 -9.52 -18.53
C ARG A 98 7.06 -10.07 -17.61
N THR A 99 6.92 -11.32 -17.17
CA THR A 99 7.89 -11.98 -16.29
C THR A 99 9.29 -12.02 -16.92
N MET A 100 9.40 -12.34 -18.22
CA MET A 100 10.68 -12.37 -18.93
C MET A 100 11.33 -10.99 -19.05
N VAL A 101 10.54 -9.94 -19.31
CA VAL A 101 11.05 -8.57 -19.42
C VAL A 101 11.54 -8.03 -18.08
N ILE A 102 10.81 -8.29 -16.99
CA ILE A 102 11.24 -7.89 -15.65
C ILE A 102 12.56 -8.57 -15.30
N LEU A 103 12.70 -9.87 -15.56
CA LEU A 103 13.93 -10.62 -15.30
C LEU A 103 15.12 -10.07 -16.12
N GLU A 104 14.93 -9.83 -17.41
CA GLU A 104 15.97 -9.26 -18.27
C GLU A 104 16.35 -7.84 -17.81
N LEU A 105 15.38 -6.94 -17.62
CA LEU A 105 15.67 -5.55 -17.22
C LEU A 105 16.37 -5.48 -15.86
N THR A 106 15.94 -6.27 -14.87
CA THR A 106 16.59 -6.30 -13.54
C THR A 106 18.02 -6.87 -13.59
N THR A 107 18.33 -7.75 -14.56
CA THR A 107 19.69 -8.24 -14.79
C THR A 107 20.61 -7.15 -15.36
N TYR A 108 20.10 -6.27 -16.23
CA TYR A 108 20.87 -5.19 -16.83
C TYR A 108 20.67 -3.85 -16.09
N THR A 109 21.27 -3.72 -14.92
CA THR A 109 21.17 -2.54 -14.04
C THR A 109 21.46 -1.21 -14.74
N LYS A 110 22.42 -1.16 -15.68
CA LYS A 110 22.72 0.03 -16.49
C LYS A 110 21.53 0.50 -17.33
N THR A 111 20.72 -0.43 -17.84
CA THR A 111 19.52 -0.11 -18.62
C THR A 111 18.44 0.46 -17.72
N VAL A 112 18.28 -0.08 -16.50
CA VAL A 112 17.32 0.45 -15.51
C VAL A 112 17.72 1.85 -15.03
N ALA A 113 18.99 2.07 -14.72
CA ALA A 113 19.50 3.39 -14.38
C ALA A 113 19.24 4.41 -15.51
N PHE A 114 19.40 3.99 -16.77
CA PHE A 114 19.10 4.82 -17.92
C PHE A 114 17.59 5.12 -18.08
N LEU A 115 16.72 4.13 -17.84
CA LEU A 115 15.27 4.33 -17.80
C LEU A 115 14.86 5.35 -16.73
N ILE A 116 15.46 5.28 -15.54
CA ILE A 116 15.22 6.24 -14.45
C ILE A 116 15.73 7.63 -14.83
N ASN A 117 16.88 7.72 -15.53
CA ASN A 117 17.39 8.99 -16.03
C ASN A 117 16.43 9.66 -17.04
N MET A 118 15.76 8.87 -17.90
CA MET A 118 14.74 9.40 -18.83
C MET A 118 13.56 10.08 -18.12
N LEU A 119 13.33 9.82 -16.82
CA LEU A 119 12.26 10.47 -16.05
C LEU A 119 12.49 11.98 -15.84
N SER A 120 13.73 12.44 -15.99
CA SER A 120 14.09 13.85 -15.90
C SER A 120 13.99 14.61 -17.22
N TRP A 121 13.65 13.95 -18.33
CA TRP A 121 13.66 14.58 -19.64
C TRP A 121 12.40 15.43 -19.83
N THR A 122 12.54 16.75 -19.70
CA THR A 122 11.44 17.72 -19.69
C THR A 122 11.20 18.44 -21.03
N SER A 123 11.99 18.18 -22.07
CA SER A 123 11.77 18.76 -23.40
C SER A 123 10.46 18.27 -24.01
N GLU A 124 9.73 19.12 -24.74
CA GLU A 124 8.46 18.75 -25.41
C GLU A 124 8.60 17.52 -26.31
N GLU A 125 9.73 17.38 -27.01
CA GLU A 125 10.02 16.22 -27.87
C GLU A 125 10.20 14.90 -27.10
N ALA A 126 10.49 14.98 -25.80
CA ALA A 126 10.73 13.84 -24.93
C ALA A 126 9.54 13.50 -24.02
N LYS A 127 8.41 14.20 -24.16
CA LYS A 127 7.22 14.00 -23.32
C LYS A 127 6.71 12.56 -23.36
N ASP A 128 6.59 12.01 -24.57
CA ASP A 128 6.20 10.60 -24.77
C ASP A 128 7.25 9.65 -24.18
N ILE A 129 8.54 9.95 -24.37
CA ILE A 129 9.65 9.15 -23.83
C ILE A 129 9.57 9.09 -22.30
N ARG A 130 9.41 10.25 -21.66
CA ARG A 130 9.25 10.38 -20.21
C ARG A 130 8.04 9.60 -19.70
N SER A 131 6.89 9.73 -20.37
CA SER A 131 5.65 9.03 -20.01
C SER A 131 5.81 7.50 -20.09
N PHE A 132 6.32 6.96 -21.21
CA PHE A 132 6.55 5.52 -21.33
C PHE A 132 7.64 5.01 -20.38
N ALA A 133 8.70 5.78 -20.14
CA ALA A 133 9.73 5.44 -19.17
C ALA A 133 9.13 5.36 -17.75
N ALA A 134 8.27 6.29 -17.36
CA ALA A 134 7.58 6.26 -16.06
C ALA A 134 6.70 5.02 -15.91
N LYS A 135 5.92 4.66 -16.94
CA LYS A 135 5.09 3.44 -16.93
C LYS A 135 5.91 2.16 -16.79
N ILE A 136 7.00 2.04 -17.54
CA ILE A 136 7.90 0.88 -17.45
C ILE A 136 8.55 0.84 -16.07
N THR A 137 9.00 1.99 -15.55
CA THR A 137 9.60 2.08 -14.21
C THR A 137 8.59 1.70 -13.13
N ALA A 138 7.32 2.07 -13.27
CA ALA A 138 6.26 1.67 -12.36
C ALA A 138 6.11 0.14 -12.34
N GLU A 139 6.16 -0.54 -13.49
CA GLU A 139 6.09 -2.02 -13.53
C GLU A 139 7.37 -2.68 -12.95
N LEU A 140 8.52 -2.03 -13.03
CA LEU A 140 9.77 -2.52 -12.44
C LEU A 140 9.88 -2.24 -10.94
N ALA A 141 9.18 -1.25 -10.41
CA ALA A 141 9.29 -0.77 -9.04
C ALA A 141 9.04 -1.88 -7.99
N GLU A 142 8.17 -2.85 -8.30
CA GLU A 142 7.88 -4.01 -7.45
C GLU A 142 9.04 -5.00 -7.34
N ASN A 143 10.14 -4.80 -8.08
CA ASN A 143 11.33 -5.67 -8.10
C ASN A 143 12.64 -4.86 -8.08
N LEU A 144 12.58 -3.58 -7.69
CA LEU A 144 13.69 -2.65 -7.82
C LEU A 144 14.15 -2.11 -6.46
N ARG A 145 15.45 -2.25 -6.18
CA ARG A 145 16.13 -1.48 -5.14
C ARG A 145 16.76 -0.25 -5.76
N VAL A 146 16.42 0.94 -5.26
CA VAL A 146 16.94 2.19 -5.83
C VAL A 146 18.30 2.61 -5.27
N VAL A 147 18.71 2.09 -4.11
CA VAL A 147 20.00 2.41 -3.46
C VAL A 147 21.21 2.28 -4.41
N PRO A 148 21.31 1.25 -5.29
CA PRO A 148 22.44 1.14 -6.21
C PRO A 148 22.44 2.15 -7.37
N ILE A 149 21.40 2.98 -7.51
CA ILE A 149 21.21 3.93 -8.61
C ILE A 149 21.28 5.37 -8.05
N PRO A 150 22.45 6.03 -8.14
CA PRO A 150 22.61 7.39 -7.62
C PRO A 150 21.62 8.37 -8.23
N GLY A 151 20.98 9.19 -7.40
CA GLY A 151 20.04 10.21 -7.85
C GLY A 151 18.64 9.68 -8.21
N ALA A 152 18.39 8.36 -8.13
CA ALA A 152 17.13 7.77 -8.58
C ALA A 152 15.90 8.38 -7.88
N MET A 153 15.97 8.63 -6.58
CA MET A 153 14.84 9.17 -5.83
C MET A 153 14.50 10.60 -6.25
N GLN A 154 15.50 11.45 -6.53
CA GLN A 154 15.29 12.80 -7.07
C GLN A 154 14.66 12.75 -8.46
N LEU A 155 15.13 11.84 -9.33
CA LEU A 155 14.60 11.66 -10.68
C LEU A 155 13.13 11.20 -10.65
N ILE A 156 12.78 10.28 -9.74
CA ILE A 156 11.39 9.83 -9.54
C ILE A 156 10.55 10.97 -8.96
N ALA A 157 11.04 11.69 -7.95
CA ALA A 157 10.34 12.82 -7.35
C ALA A 157 10.04 13.94 -8.37
N SER A 158 10.90 14.10 -9.39
CA SER A 158 10.69 15.09 -10.47
C SER A 158 9.42 14.85 -11.29
N LEU A 159 8.89 13.62 -11.31
CA LEU A 159 7.62 13.30 -11.95
C LEU A 159 6.43 13.98 -11.26
N LEU A 160 6.61 14.35 -9.99
CA LEU A 160 5.59 15.01 -9.19
C LEU A 160 5.61 16.54 -9.35
N ASP A 161 6.66 17.15 -9.90
CA ASP A 161 6.85 18.62 -9.96
C ASP A 161 5.94 19.32 -10.99
N THR A 162 5.31 18.58 -11.88
CA THR A 162 4.51 19.14 -12.98
C THR A 162 3.16 19.73 -12.54
N VAL A 163 2.83 19.70 -11.25
CA VAL A 163 1.54 20.18 -10.71
C VAL A 163 1.65 21.55 -10.05
N GLN A 164 2.86 22.07 -9.82
CA GLN A 164 3.05 23.37 -9.19
C GLN A 164 2.93 24.51 -10.19
N GLY A 165 1.67 24.80 -10.55
CA GLY A 165 1.28 25.98 -11.29
C GLY A 165 0.36 26.87 -10.47
N HIS A 166 0.70 27.20 -9.23
CA HIS A 166 0.30 28.45 -8.56
C HIS A 166 1.03 28.58 -7.22
N ASN A 167 2.10 29.39 -7.20
CA ASN A 167 2.57 30.01 -5.96
C ASN A 167 1.42 30.88 -5.44
N ILE A 168 0.71 30.43 -4.41
CA ILE A 168 -0.11 31.34 -3.59
C ILE A 168 0.89 32.26 -2.90
N LYS A 169 1.18 33.40 -3.53
CA LYS A 169 2.03 34.44 -2.97
C LYS A 169 1.37 34.89 -1.68
N ASN A 170 2.06 34.67 -0.56
CA ASN A 170 1.59 35.18 0.72
C ASN A 170 1.60 36.71 0.65
N PRO A 171 0.45 37.41 0.85
CA PRO A 171 0.37 38.86 0.71
C PRO A 171 1.37 39.63 1.58
N LEU A 172 1.87 38.99 2.64
CA LEU A 172 2.83 39.56 3.59
C LEU A 172 4.30 39.42 3.15
N LEU A 173 4.61 38.60 2.13
CA LEU A 173 5.98 38.24 1.72
C LEU A 173 6.26 38.46 0.23
N ASP A 174 5.36 39.13 -0.51
CA ASP A 174 5.52 39.32 -1.95
C ASP A 174 6.53 40.45 -2.25
N THR A 175 7.76 40.08 -2.60
CA THR A 175 8.69 40.99 -3.26
C THR A 175 8.36 40.98 -4.75
N GLY A 176 7.64 42.01 -5.20
CA GLY A 176 7.16 42.14 -6.58
C GLY A 176 8.27 41.98 -7.62
N SER A 177 8.19 40.91 -8.41
CA SER A 177 8.91 40.79 -9.67
C SER A 177 7.89 40.64 -10.80
N PRO A 178 7.98 41.43 -11.88
CA PRO A 178 7.03 41.39 -12.97
C PRO A 178 7.24 40.15 -13.84
N GLU A 179 6.20 39.33 -13.99
CA GLU A 179 6.16 38.23 -14.94
C GLU A 179 6.04 38.79 -16.36
N THR A 180 7.06 38.54 -17.20
CA THR A 180 7.03 38.79 -18.64
C THR A 180 6.05 37.83 -19.31
N LYS A 181 4.90 38.36 -19.72
CA LYS A 181 4.02 37.74 -20.71
C LYS A 181 4.76 37.65 -22.04
N GLN A 182 4.87 36.44 -22.59
CA GLN A 182 5.35 36.23 -23.95
C GLN A 182 4.20 35.66 -24.77
N ASP A 183 3.44 36.57 -25.39
CA ASP A 183 2.50 36.26 -26.46
C ASP A 183 3.30 35.95 -27.73
N ASN A 184 3.09 34.78 -28.33
CA ASN A 184 3.55 34.50 -29.69
C ASN A 184 2.36 34.20 -30.59
N LEU A 185 2.05 35.18 -31.44
CA LEU A 185 1.17 35.10 -32.60
C LEU A 185 1.82 34.24 -33.69
N ILE A 186 1.08 33.23 -34.18
CA ILE A 186 1.49 32.37 -35.30
C ILE A 186 1.26 33.12 -36.61
N GLN A 187 2.32 33.35 -37.38
CA GLN A 187 2.26 33.81 -38.77
C GLN A 187 2.44 32.60 -39.70
N GLN A 188 1.39 32.25 -40.44
CA GLN A 188 1.49 31.30 -41.55
C GLN A 188 2.23 31.93 -42.73
N VAL A 189 3.27 31.26 -43.23
CA VAL A 189 3.82 31.46 -44.57
C VAL A 189 4.07 30.09 -45.18
N GLY A 190 3.44 29.83 -46.31
CA GLY A 190 3.61 28.61 -47.09
C GLY A 190 4.89 28.62 -47.93
N ARG A 191 5.36 27.43 -48.28
CA ARG A 191 6.02 27.22 -49.56
C ARG A 191 5.92 25.76 -50.04
N ASN A 192 5.69 25.68 -51.33
CA ASN A 192 5.52 24.50 -52.16
C ASN A 192 6.82 23.72 -52.42
N GLU A 193 6.58 22.44 -52.71
CA GLU A 193 7.23 21.56 -53.71
C GLU A 193 8.66 21.07 -53.49
N LEU A 194 8.83 19.73 -53.50
CA LEU A 194 9.46 19.02 -54.62
C LEU A 194 9.33 17.49 -54.47
N THR A 195 8.56 16.90 -55.39
CA THR A 195 8.26 15.46 -55.48
C THR A 195 9.35 14.76 -56.30
N SER A 196 10.02 13.77 -55.72
CA SER A 196 11.05 12.96 -56.41
C SER A 196 10.46 11.70 -57.11
N PRO A 197 10.98 11.27 -58.29
CA PRO A 197 10.42 10.19 -59.12
C PRO A 197 10.57 8.77 -58.57
N VAL A 198 11.15 8.59 -57.38
CA VAL A 198 11.39 7.26 -56.76
C VAL A 198 10.13 6.73 -56.05
N LEU A 199 9.19 7.62 -55.72
CA LEU A 199 7.93 7.26 -55.04
C LEU A 199 6.91 6.57 -55.97
N LYS A 200 7.07 6.71 -57.29
CA LYS A 200 6.19 6.08 -58.29
C LYS A 200 6.50 4.59 -58.46
N TRP A 201 7.77 4.19 -58.30
CA TRP A 201 8.20 2.80 -58.37
C TRP A 201 7.87 2.02 -57.08
N LEU A 202 8.01 2.66 -55.91
CA LEU A 202 7.64 2.06 -54.62
C LEU A 202 6.11 1.88 -54.43
N LYS A 203 5.29 2.78 -54.98
CA LYS A 203 3.82 2.59 -55.00
C LYS A 203 3.38 1.43 -55.91
N GLN A 204 4.20 1.06 -56.90
CA GLN A 204 3.88 0.00 -57.86
C GLN A 204 4.29 -1.40 -57.37
N MET A 205 5.28 -1.53 -56.48
CA MET A 205 5.60 -2.79 -55.80
C MET A 205 4.64 -3.14 -54.65
N VAL A 206 4.08 -2.14 -53.96
CA VAL A 206 3.09 -2.36 -52.89
C VAL A 206 1.76 -2.89 -53.44
N LEU A 207 1.47 -2.65 -54.72
CA LEU A 207 0.27 -3.13 -55.41
C LEU A 207 0.29 -4.65 -55.69
N TYR A 208 1.46 -5.30 -55.65
CA TYR A 208 1.58 -6.75 -55.90
C TYR A 208 1.49 -7.63 -54.65
N CYS A 209 1.48 -7.06 -53.43
CA CYS A 209 1.49 -7.85 -52.19
C CYS A 209 0.37 -7.49 -51.18
N LEU A 210 -0.47 -6.51 -51.47
CA LEU A 210 -1.58 -6.09 -50.59
C LEU A 210 -2.80 -5.73 -51.44
N ILE A 211 -3.67 -6.72 -51.71
CA ILE A 211 -5.12 -6.66 -52.01
C ILE A 211 -5.46 -8.00 -52.72
N PRO A 212 -6.33 -8.88 -52.20
CA PRO A 212 -7.11 -9.75 -53.07
C PRO A 212 -8.05 -8.82 -53.85
N ARG A 213 -7.74 -8.57 -55.12
CA ARG A 213 -8.61 -7.77 -55.99
C ARG A 213 -9.84 -8.62 -56.26
N ASP A 214 -11.00 -8.12 -55.84
CA ASP A 214 -12.39 -8.56 -56.09
C ASP A 214 -12.66 -10.07 -56.08
N GLU A 215 -13.77 -10.47 -55.43
CA GLU A 215 -14.26 -11.85 -55.53
C GLU A 215 -14.30 -12.30 -57.01
N PRO A 216 -13.66 -13.43 -57.36
CA PRO A 216 -13.83 -13.98 -58.69
C PRO A 216 -15.27 -14.47 -58.81
N THR A 217 -16.13 -13.67 -59.45
CA THR A 217 -17.39 -14.15 -60.00
C THR A 217 -17.05 -15.16 -61.09
N ASN A 218 -17.31 -16.43 -60.79
CA ASN A 218 -17.07 -17.66 -61.58
C ASN A 218 -15.64 -18.18 -61.62
N MET A 219 -15.32 -19.11 -60.70
CA MET A 219 -14.47 -20.28 -60.97
C MET A 219 -14.97 -21.47 -60.12
N ASP A 220 -14.99 -22.65 -60.73
CA ASP A 220 -15.68 -23.90 -60.34
C ASP A 220 -15.74 -24.32 -58.85
N GLU A 221 -16.83 -25.03 -58.55
CA GLU A 221 -17.28 -25.64 -57.29
C GLU A 221 -16.29 -26.62 -56.60
N GLN A 222 -15.08 -26.81 -57.12
CA GLN A 222 -14.09 -27.76 -56.58
C GLN A 222 -13.18 -27.21 -55.46
N ASN A 223 -13.16 -25.90 -55.20
CA ASN A 223 -12.20 -25.28 -54.27
C ASN A 223 -12.80 -24.76 -52.94
N SER A 224 -13.87 -25.37 -52.44
CA SER A 224 -14.49 -24.99 -51.15
C SER A 224 -13.55 -25.20 -49.95
N HIS A 225 -12.70 -26.23 -50.01
CA HIS A 225 -11.69 -26.51 -48.97
C HIS A 225 -10.53 -25.51 -49.01
N ILE A 226 -10.07 -25.13 -50.21
CA ILE A 226 -9.00 -24.14 -50.39
C ILE A 226 -9.49 -22.76 -49.94
N LEU A 227 -10.71 -22.34 -50.30
CA LEU A 227 -11.29 -21.07 -49.87
C LEU A 227 -11.54 -21.02 -48.34
N ARG A 228 -11.95 -22.13 -47.73
CA ARG A 228 -12.12 -22.25 -46.27
C ARG A 228 -10.78 -22.30 -45.54
N CYS A 229 -9.76 -22.89 -46.15
CA CYS A 229 -8.37 -22.76 -45.73
C CYS A 229 -7.94 -21.29 -45.83
N TRP A 230 -8.00 -20.64 -47.00
CA TRP A 230 -7.62 -19.23 -47.17
C TRP A 230 -8.36 -18.28 -46.24
N ARG A 231 -9.65 -18.49 -45.94
CA ARG A 231 -10.38 -17.71 -44.92
C ARG A 231 -9.85 -17.94 -43.51
N LYS A 232 -9.60 -19.20 -43.12
CA LYS A 232 -8.96 -19.52 -41.84
C LYS A 232 -7.57 -18.90 -41.78
N ILE A 233 -6.80 -18.99 -42.86
CA ILE A 233 -5.43 -18.53 -42.87
C ILE A 233 -5.35 -16.99 -42.95
N ALA A 234 -6.24 -16.30 -43.68
CA ALA A 234 -6.40 -14.85 -43.67
C ALA A 234 -6.79 -14.31 -42.28
N LYS A 235 -7.70 -14.99 -41.57
CA LYS A 235 -8.02 -14.68 -40.16
C LYS A 235 -6.82 -14.94 -39.23
N HIS A 236 -5.96 -15.90 -39.55
CA HIS A 236 -4.70 -16.17 -38.85
C HIS A 236 -3.52 -15.29 -39.32
N TRP A 237 -3.73 -14.42 -40.31
CA TRP A 237 -2.70 -13.58 -40.89
C TRP A 237 -3.00 -12.08 -40.87
N SER A 238 -4.18 -11.65 -40.46
CA SER A 238 -4.44 -10.23 -40.19
C SER A 238 -3.57 -9.72 -39.03
N VAL A 239 -3.05 -8.50 -39.19
CA VAL A 239 -2.38 -7.78 -38.10
C VAL A 239 -3.47 -7.33 -37.11
N PRO A 240 -3.30 -7.53 -35.79
CA PRO A 240 -4.26 -7.03 -34.80
C PRO A 240 -4.45 -5.53 -34.94
N GLU A 241 -5.66 -5.03 -34.72
CA GLU A 241 -5.91 -3.59 -34.71
C GLU A 241 -5.14 -2.90 -33.56
N GLU A 242 -4.74 -1.66 -33.77
CA GLU A 242 -4.03 -0.85 -32.77
C GLU A 242 -5.06 -0.30 -31.78
N GLU A 243 -4.90 -0.60 -30.48
CA GLU A 243 -5.73 0.03 -29.45
C GLU A 243 -5.48 1.54 -29.45
N PRO A 244 -6.52 2.40 -29.41
CA PRO A 244 -6.34 3.83 -29.34
C PRO A 244 -5.60 4.20 -28.04
N SER A 245 -4.40 4.77 -28.16
CA SER A 245 -3.61 5.23 -27.03
C SER A 245 -4.14 6.57 -26.54
N THR A 246 -5.12 6.55 -25.63
CA THR A 246 -5.57 7.74 -24.89
C THR A 246 -4.57 8.03 -23.77
N ASP A 247 -3.32 8.31 -24.11
CA ASP A 247 -2.26 8.58 -23.14
C ASP A 247 -2.13 10.09 -22.91
N GLN A 248 -2.95 10.61 -21.99
CA GLN A 248 -2.68 11.91 -21.40
C GLN A 248 -1.43 11.82 -20.50
N ASP A 249 -0.73 12.94 -20.34
CA ASP A 249 0.50 13.01 -19.55
C ASP A 249 0.18 12.88 -18.05
N LEU A 250 0.28 11.66 -17.53
CA LEU A 250 -0.04 11.29 -16.15
C LEU A 250 1.19 11.25 -15.24
N SER A 251 2.16 12.15 -15.48
CA SER A 251 3.43 12.18 -14.77
C SER A 251 3.29 12.09 -13.23
N PRO A 252 2.42 12.88 -12.56
CA PRO A 252 2.29 12.80 -11.09
C PRO A 252 1.71 11.48 -10.58
N VAL A 253 0.71 10.94 -11.28
CA VAL A 253 0.08 9.65 -10.93
C VAL A 253 1.10 8.52 -11.07
N GLN A 254 1.86 8.51 -12.17
CA GLN A 254 2.90 7.51 -12.39
C GLN A 254 4.04 7.66 -11.38
N GLY A 255 4.48 8.89 -11.08
CA GLY A 255 5.48 9.16 -10.05
C GLY A 255 5.06 8.62 -8.68
N MET A 256 3.81 8.88 -8.27
CA MET A 256 3.28 8.38 -7.00
C MET A 256 3.18 6.86 -6.99
N LEU A 257 2.72 6.24 -8.09
CA LEU A 257 2.64 4.78 -8.22
C LEU A 257 4.01 4.10 -8.13
N ILE A 258 5.05 4.69 -8.74
CA ILE A 258 6.44 4.21 -8.61
C ILE A 258 6.85 4.22 -7.14
N LEU A 259 6.62 5.33 -6.42
CA LEU A 259 7.00 5.46 -5.02
C LEU A 259 6.24 4.46 -4.12
N GLU A 260 4.93 4.30 -4.34
CA GLU A 260 4.09 3.31 -3.65
C GLU A 260 4.64 1.89 -3.81
N ARG A 261 4.95 1.49 -5.06
CA ARG A 261 5.48 0.15 -5.37
C ARG A 261 6.89 -0.05 -4.81
N LEU A 262 7.75 0.95 -4.89
CA LEU A 262 9.10 0.90 -4.30
C LEU A 262 9.05 0.72 -2.78
N ALA A 263 8.21 1.48 -2.08
CA ALA A 263 8.03 1.37 -0.63
C ALA A 263 7.46 0.01 -0.22
N THR A 264 6.60 -0.57 -1.06
CA THR A 264 6.04 -1.90 -0.81
C THR A 264 7.10 -2.99 -0.91
N PHE A 265 8.02 -2.88 -1.87
CA PHE A 265 9.02 -3.90 -2.16
C PHE A 265 10.13 -4.05 -1.12
N ASP A 266 10.75 -2.96 -0.65
CA ASP A 266 11.97 -3.04 0.17
C ASP A 266 12.05 -1.93 1.22
N LEU A 267 12.56 -2.27 2.42
CA LEU A 267 12.70 -1.29 3.51
C LEU A 267 13.69 -0.17 3.17
N GLU A 268 14.78 -0.49 2.48
CA GLU A 268 15.77 0.51 2.04
C GLU A 268 15.14 1.54 1.10
N ASN A 269 14.17 1.15 0.28
CA ASN A 269 13.44 2.11 -0.54
C ASN A 269 12.60 3.07 0.32
N CYS A 270 11.94 2.60 1.39
CA CYS A 270 11.25 3.47 2.35
C CYS A 270 12.22 4.47 3.00
N ILE A 271 13.43 4.01 3.32
CA ILE A 271 14.48 4.85 3.89
C ILE A 271 14.86 5.96 2.88
N GLU A 272 15.11 5.62 1.62
CA GLU A 272 15.43 6.60 0.59
C GLU A 272 14.29 7.59 0.33
N ILE A 273 13.03 7.13 0.31
CA ILE A 273 11.85 8.01 0.20
C ILE A 273 11.82 9.00 1.37
N SER A 274 12.09 8.52 2.58
CA SER A 274 12.06 9.36 3.77
C SER A 274 13.20 10.39 3.81
N ARG A 275 14.35 10.09 3.20
CA ARG A 275 15.51 11.00 3.16
C ARG A 275 15.35 12.10 2.11
N ALA A 276 14.59 11.85 1.05
CA ALA A 276 14.40 12.82 -0.02
C ALA A 276 13.74 14.11 0.49
N THR A 277 14.44 15.23 0.29
CA THR A 277 14.02 16.56 0.76
C THR A 277 12.67 16.95 0.16
N GLY A 278 11.72 17.34 1.01
CA GLY A 278 10.39 17.81 0.59
C GLY A 278 9.45 16.72 0.08
N LEU A 279 9.90 15.47 -0.11
CA LEU A 279 9.08 14.43 -0.74
C LEU A 279 7.89 14.02 0.12
N ILE A 280 8.07 13.80 1.43
CA ILE A 280 6.95 13.48 2.34
C ILE A 280 5.93 14.64 2.36
N SER A 281 6.40 15.88 2.43
CA SER A 281 5.51 17.06 2.38
C SER A 281 4.65 17.06 1.12
N LYS A 282 5.25 16.71 -0.01
CA LYS A 282 4.58 16.65 -1.30
C LYS A 282 3.58 15.50 -1.38
N ILE A 283 3.93 14.33 -0.84
CA ILE A 283 3.00 13.19 -0.72
C ILE A 283 1.79 13.58 0.14
N VAL A 284 2.01 14.28 1.25
CA VAL A 284 0.93 14.80 2.11
C VAL A 284 0.07 15.82 1.37
N GLU A 285 0.66 16.72 0.57
CA GLU A 285 -0.07 17.69 -0.25
C GLU A 285 -1.03 17.01 -1.24
N PHE A 286 -0.61 15.92 -1.88
CA PHE A 286 -1.46 15.13 -2.79
C PHE A 286 -2.64 14.41 -2.09
N THR A 287 -2.72 14.44 -0.76
CA THR A 287 -3.91 13.94 -0.03
C THR A 287 -5.02 14.98 0.14
N SER A 288 -4.74 16.26 -0.18
CA SER A 288 -5.70 17.35 -0.01
C SER A 288 -6.88 17.24 -1.00
N ASN A 289 -8.05 17.71 -0.57
CA ASN A 289 -9.19 17.99 -1.46
C ASN A 289 -9.13 19.39 -2.08
N ARG A 290 -8.12 20.20 -1.74
CA ARG A 290 -8.02 21.57 -2.26
C ARG A 290 -7.76 21.53 -3.76
N THR A 291 -8.69 22.14 -4.50
CA THR A 291 -8.77 22.30 -5.96
C THR A 291 -7.63 23.14 -6.59
N ALA A 292 -6.43 23.15 -5.98
CA ALA A 292 -5.25 23.79 -6.55
C ALA A 292 -4.79 23.10 -7.85
N MET A 293 -5.20 21.85 -8.09
CA MET A 293 -4.87 21.07 -9.28
C MET A 293 -5.89 21.28 -10.41
N LYS A 294 -6.10 22.52 -10.84
CA LYS A 294 -7.07 22.89 -11.91
C LYS A 294 -6.87 22.18 -13.27
N ASN A 295 -5.79 21.43 -13.45
CA ASN A 295 -5.39 20.83 -14.71
C ASN A 295 -5.47 19.29 -14.74
N ILE A 296 -5.95 18.64 -13.66
CA ILE A 296 -6.04 17.18 -13.55
C ILE A 296 -7.53 16.78 -13.56
N GLY A 297 -7.91 15.82 -14.40
CA GLY A 297 -9.29 15.30 -14.40
C GLY A 297 -9.62 14.62 -13.07
N GLU A 298 -10.90 14.64 -12.67
CA GLU A 298 -11.40 14.08 -11.38
C GLU A 298 -10.95 12.62 -11.13
N THR A 299 -10.93 11.80 -12.17
CA THR A 299 -10.44 10.40 -12.12
C THR A 299 -8.94 10.31 -11.81
N HIS A 300 -8.14 11.27 -12.27
CA HIS A 300 -6.70 11.29 -12.03
C HIS A 300 -6.36 11.85 -10.64
N GLU A 301 -7.13 12.84 -10.18
CA GLU A 301 -7.02 13.37 -8.82
C GLU A 301 -7.33 12.29 -7.77
N THR A 302 -8.41 11.54 -7.97
CA THR A 302 -8.77 10.41 -7.10
C THR A 302 -7.71 9.29 -7.09
N LEU A 303 -7.14 8.95 -8.25
CA LEU A 303 -6.04 7.98 -8.35
C LEU A 303 -4.77 8.44 -7.63
N LEU A 304 -4.41 9.71 -7.79
CA LEU A 304 -3.23 10.32 -7.17
C LEU A 304 -3.39 10.35 -5.65
N LYS A 305 -4.54 10.80 -5.18
CA LYS A 305 -4.90 10.83 -3.75
C LYS A 305 -4.84 9.44 -3.13
N ARG A 306 -5.43 8.45 -3.81
CA ARG A 306 -5.40 7.06 -3.37
C ARG A 306 -3.98 6.52 -3.25
N SER A 307 -3.16 6.71 -4.29
CA SER A 307 -1.77 6.21 -4.30
C SER A 307 -0.93 6.89 -3.22
N SER A 308 -1.18 8.18 -2.97
CA SER A 308 -0.52 8.94 -1.90
C SER A 308 -0.86 8.40 -0.51
N LEU A 309 -2.15 8.11 -0.25
CA LEU A 309 -2.57 7.48 1.01
C LEU A 309 -2.01 6.07 1.17
N LYS A 310 -1.96 5.26 0.11
CA LYS A 310 -1.34 3.92 0.13
C LYS A 310 0.14 4.00 0.48
N LEU A 311 0.87 4.94 -0.13
CA LEU A 311 2.26 5.19 0.19
C LEU A 311 2.43 5.62 1.66
N LEU A 312 1.65 6.59 2.15
CA LEU A 312 1.71 7.02 3.54
C LEU A 312 1.38 5.88 4.52
N ALA A 313 0.35 5.07 4.24
CA ALA A 313 -0.01 3.91 5.04
C ALA A 313 1.12 2.87 5.07
N ARG A 314 1.76 2.63 3.93
CA ARG A 314 2.93 1.73 3.83
C ARG A 314 4.14 2.26 4.59
N LEU A 315 4.40 3.57 4.54
CA LEU A 315 5.49 4.21 5.30
C LEU A 315 5.20 4.15 6.81
N ALA A 316 3.98 4.51 7.23
CA ALA A 316 3.57 4.51 8.64
C ALA A 316 3.54 3.11 9.28
N SER A 317 3.24 2.06 8.49
CA SER A 317 3.27 0.66 8.95
C SER A 317 4.68 0.07 9.08
N THR A 318 5.72 0.83 8.75
CA THR A 318 7.11 0.39 8.90
C THR A 318 7.40 0.02 10.36
N LYS A 319 8.02 -1.14 10.54
CA LYS A 319 8.36 -1.69 11.85
C LYS A 319 9.72 -1.20 12.33
N GLY A 320 9.96 -1.36 13.63
CA GLY A 320 11.22 -1.09 14.30
C GLY A 320 11.48 0.39 14.55
N LYS A 321 12.68 0.68 15.07
CA LYS A 321 13.09 2.06 15.45
C LYS A 321 12.97 3.05 14.30
N PHE A 322 13.37 2.65 13.09
CA PHE A 322 13.22 3.49 11.90
C PHE A 322 11.75 3.81 11.61
N GLY A 323 10.85 2.84 11.78
CA GLY A 323 9.41 3.06 11.64
C GLY A 323 8.84 4.09 12.61
N VAL A 324 9.34 4.10 13.86
CA VAL A 324 8.98 5.13 14.85
C VAL A 324 9.38 6.52 14.38
N THR A 325 10.65 6.70 14.01
CA THR A 325 11.15 7.98 13.50
C THR A 325 10.42 8.42 12.23
N LEU A 326 10.08 7.48 11.35
CA LEU A 326 9.36 7.77 10.11
C LEU A 326 7.93 8.24 10.39
N ARG A 327 7.20 7.62 11.32
CA ARG A 327 5.87 8.09 11.72
C ARG A 327 5.93 9.52 12.26
N GLN A 328 6.85 9.79 13.19
CA GLN A 328 7.05 11.13 13.77
C GLN A 328 7.32 12.19 12.68
N LYS A 329 8.22 11.87 11.74
CA LYS A 329 8.52 12.75 10.62
C LYS A 329 7.31 13.04 9.73
N ILE A 330 6.44 12.05 9.49
CA ILE A 330 5.24 12.25 8.69
C ILE A 330 4.22 13.12 9.46
N THR A 331 4.05 12.89 10.76
CA THR A 331 3.05 13.57 11.60
C THR A 331 3.40 15.04 11.87
N GLU A 332 4.68 15.43 11.76
CA GLU A 332 5.13 16.82 11.83
C GLU A 332 4.60 17.72 10.67
N HIS A 333 4.04 17.14 9.61
CA HIS A 333 3.52 17.93 8.49
C HIS A 333 2.19 18.62 8.82
N LEU A 334 2.20 19.97 8.80
CA LEU A 334 1.11 20.86 9.26
C LEU A 334 -0.29 20.58 8.70
N PHE A 335 -0.41 20.10 7.46
CA PHE A 335 -1.70 19.87 6.79
C PHE A 335 -2.17 18.42 6.81
N LEU A 336 -1.38 17.51 7.40
CA LEU A 336 -1.71 16.08 7.44
C LEU A 336 -3.09 15.86 8.08
N TRP A 337 -3.27 16.34 9.32
CA TRP A 337 -4.49 16.07 10.07
C TRP A 337 -5.74 16.68 9.44
N SER A 338 -5.65 17.88 8.87
CA SER A 338 -6.76 18.49 8.16
C SER A 338 -7.17 17.67 6.93
N ASN A 339 -6.19 17.17 6.16
CA ASN A 339 -6.47 16.35 4.98
C ASN A 339 -7.12 15.01 5.38
N LEU A 340 -6.59 14.35 6.41
CA LEU A 340 -7.13 13.06 6.88
C LEU A 340 -8.54 13.22 7.48
N ALA A 341 -8.78 14.26 8.28
CA ALA A 341 -10.10 14.53 8.85
C ALA A 341 -11.14 14.78 7.76
N GLU A 342 -10.77 15.49 6.69
CA GLU A 342 -11.65 15.76 5.56
C GLU A 342 -11.97 14.49 4.75
N ILE A 343 -11.01 13.58 4.59
CA ILE A 343 -11.23 12.28 3.94
C ILE A 343 -12.15 11.39 4.77
N LEU A 344 -12.02 11.41 6.10
CA LEU A 344 -12.89 10.65 7.00
C LEU A 344 -14.32 11.19 7.05
N ASP A 345 -14.52 12.48 6.78
CA ASP A 345 -15.86 13.06 6.71
C ASP A 345 -16.61 12.47 5.51
N ASN A 346 -17.72 11.76 5.77
CA ASN A 346 -18.50 10.97 4.80
C ASN A 346 -19.05 11.76 3.57
N ARG A 347 -18.71 13.04 3.43
CA ARG A 347 -19.14 13.94 2.35
C ARG A 347 -18.28 13.74 1.10
N GLY A 348 -18.54 12.67 0.36
CA GLY A 348 -18.03 12.49 -1.01
C GLY A 348 -16.72 11.69 -1.15
N SER A 349 -16.07 11.30 -0.05
CA SER A 349 -14.94 10.38 -0.07
C SER A 349 -15.37 8.94 -0.39
N SER A 350 -14.63 8.24 -1.25
CA SER A 350 -14.86 6.81 -1.45
C SER A 350 -14.56 6.00 -0.18
N GLN A 351 -15.16 4.82 -0.06
CA GLN A 351 -14.93 3.93 1.08
C GLN A 351 -13.45 3.50 1.17
N GLU A 352 -12.79 3.19 0.05
CA GLU A 352 -11.37 2.84 0.00
C GLU A 352 -10.48 3.95 0.61
N LEU A 353 -10.79 5.22 0.36
CA LEU A 353 -10.02 6.34 0.94
C LEU A 353 -10.22 6.46 2.46
N ARG A 354 -11.44 6.22 2.96
CA ARG A 354 -11.73 6.19 4.39
C ARG A 354 -11.04 5.03 5.09
N GLU A 355 -11.03 3.85 4.46
CA GLU A 355 -10.33 2.65 4.96
C GLU A 355 -8.83 2.91 5.14
N LEU A 356 -8.18 3.45 4.11
CA LEU A 356 -6.75 3.82 4.14
C LEU A 356 -6.48 4.90 5.20
N THR A 357 -7.39 5.85 5.35
CA THR A 357 -7.23 6.93 6.33
C THR A 357 -7.36 6.42 7.77
N ALA A 358 -8.32 5.54 8.04
CA ALA A 358 -8.47 4.89 9.34
C ALA A 358 -7.25 4.01 9.68
N GLU A 359 -6.72 3.26 8.69
CA GLU A 359 -5.45 2.52 8.84
C GLU A 359 -4.28 3.45 9.16
N LEU A 360 -4.17 4.57 8.46
CA LEU A 360 -3.09 5.52 8.64
C LEU A 360 -3.12 6.13 10.05
N ILE A 361 -4.30 6.54 10.52
CA ILE A 361 -4.51 7.06 11.87
C ILE A 361 -4.21 6.00 12.93
N ARG A 362 -4.65 4.75 12.72
CA ARG A 362 -4.27 3.61 13.59
C ARG A 362 -2.74 3.49 13.70
N ASN A 363 -2.03 3.56 12.57
CA ASN A 363 -0.57 3.42 12.57
C ASN A 363 0.11 4.60 13.29
N PHE A 364 -0.40 5.82 13.13
CA PHE A 364 0.11 7.00 13.83
C PHE A 364 -0.19 7.01 15.33
N ALA A 365 -1.37 6.55 15.74
CA ALA A 365 -1.79 6.43 17.13
C ALA A 365 -0.93 5.44 17.94
N MET A 366 -0.05 4.67 17.29
CA MET A 366 0.95 3.85 18.00
C MET A 366 2.00 4.69 18.76
N ASP A 367 2.18 5.96 18.40
CA ASP A 367 3.03 6.91 19.14
C ASP A 367 2.17 7.70 20.14
N GLY A 368 2.54 7.66 21.42
CA GLY A 368 1.75 8.28 22.50
C GLY A 368 1.64 9.81 22.38
N ASN A 369 2.65 10.50 21.86
CA ASN A 369 2.58 11.95 21.67
C ASN A 369 1.61 12.30 20.54
N VAL A 370 1.72 11.57 19.42
CA VAL A 370 0.81 11.72 18.28
C VAL A 370 -0.62 11.36 18.66
N SER A 371 -0.82 10.32 19.48
CA SER A 371 -2.12 9.94 20.02
C SER A 371 -2.79 11.09 20.78
N ASN A 372 -2.02 11.81 21.61
CA ASN A 372 -2.52 12.99 22.32
C ASN A 372 -2.83 14.17 21.38
N GLU A 373 -2.01 14.40 20.35
CA GLU A 373 -2.29 15.42 19.32
C GLU A 373 -3.60 15.15 18.59
N ILE A 374 -3.85 13.90 18.17
CA ILE A 374 -5.11 13.49 17.54
C ILE A 374 -6.29 13.74 18.49
N GLY A 375 -6.08 13.53 19.80
CA GLY A 375 -7.03 13.85 20.86
C GLY A 375 -7.57 15.27 20.84
N HIS A 376 -6.76 16.23 20.40
CA HIS A 376 -7.13 17.64 20.26
C HIS A 376 -7.88 17.95 18.95
N ILE A 377 -8.20 16.92 18.15
CA ILE A 377 -8.96 17.02 16.91
C ILE A 377 -10.23 16.16 17.04
N PRO A 378 -11.26 16.61 17.79
CA PRO A 378 -12.44 15.80 18.11
C PRO A 378 -13.16 15.24 16.88
N MET A 379 -13.10 15.95 15.74
CA MET A 379 -13.65 15.48 14.48
C MET A 379 -13.08 14.11 14.06
N ILE A 380 -11.79 13.84 14.25
CA ILE A 380 -11.19 12.54 13.91
C ILE A 380 -11.78 11.44 14.79
N ILE A 381 -11.85 11.66 16.11
CA ILE A 381 -12.43 10.70 17.06
C ILE A 381 -13.89 10.43 16.71
N SER A 382 -14.69 11.49 16.52
CA SER A 382 -16.11 11.40 16.13
C SER A 382 -16.32 10.55 14.87
N ARG A 383 -15.53 10.78 13.81
CA ARG A 383 -15.64 10.00 12.56
C ARG A 383 -15.18 8.55 12.71
N LEU A 384 -14.14 8.29 13.49
CA LEU A 384 -13.73 6.91 13.80
C LEU A 384 -14.79 6.19 14.64
N MET A 385 -15.40 6.85 15.63
CA MET A 385 -16.51 6.29 16.41
C MET A 385 -17.70 5.98 15.52
N HIS A 386 -18.08 6.89 14.64
CA HIS A 386 -19.13 6.63 13.68
C HIS A 386 -18.80 5.43 12.78
N ALA A 387 -17.58 5.35 12.23
CA ALA A 387 -17.16 4.22 11.41
C ALA A 387 -17.13 2.88 12.19
N PHE A 388 -16.75 2.91 13.46
CA PHE A 388 -16.67 1.71 14.30
C PHE A 388 -18.05 1.23 14.80
N LEU A 389 -18.94 2.15 15.14
CA LEU A 389 -20.23 1.86 15.79
C LEU A 389 -21.39 1.72 14.80
N SER A 390 -21.25 2.22 13.57
CA SER A 390 -22.30 2.11 12.54
C SER A 390 -22.70 0.64 12.33
N GLN A 391 -23.98 0.34 12.56
CA GLN A 391 -24.59 -0.91 12.15
C GLN A 391 -25.06 -0.73 10.70
N GLY A 392 -24.29 -1.21 9.73
CA GLY A 392 -24.77 -1.30 8.36
C GLY A 392 -26.07 -2.10 8.33
N ALA A 393 -27.18 -1.46 7.95
CA ALA A 393 -28.40 -2.16 7.61
C ALA A 393 -28.08 -3.05 6.40
N SER A 394 -27.91 -4.36 6.64
CA SER A 394 -27.63 -5.38 5.62
C SER A 394 -26.49 -5.04 4.65
N SER A 395 -25.23 -5.33 5.00
CA SER A 395 -24.19 -5.45 3.96
C SER A 395 -23.15 -6.52 4.29
N SER A 396 -23.26 -7.63 3.58
CA SER A 396 -22.28 -8.70 3.47
C SER A 396 -21.07 -8.29 2.60
N ALA A 397 -20.56 -7.06 2.77
CA ALA A 397 -19.44 -6.55 1.99
C ALA A 397 -18.18 -6.49 2.87
N ASP A 398 -17.15 -7.28 2.53
CA ASP A 398 -15.86 -7.36 3.23
C ASP A 398 -15.18 -5.99 3.47
N SER A 399 -15.49 -5.00 2.63
CA SER A 399 -14.95 -3.64 2.74
C SER A 399 -15.48 -2.86 3.95
N ASP A 400 -16.77 -3.02 4.32
CA ASP A 400 -17.34 -2.32 5.50
C ASP A 400 -16.71 -2.84 6.79
N GLN A 401 -16.31 -4.13 6.79
CA GLN A 401 -15.62 -4.76 7.90
C GLN A 401 -14.19 -4.23 8.09
N LEU A 402 -13.45 -3.94 7.00
CA LEU A 402 -12.08 -3.43 7.11
C LEU A 402 -12.03 -2.00 7.67
N LEU A 403 -12.91 -1.11 7.18
CA LEU A 403 -13.03 0.26 7.71
C LEU A 403 -13.34 0.22 9.20
N ARG A 404 -14.34 -0.59 9.58
CA ARG A 404 -14.79 -0.74 10.97
C ARG A 404 -13.68 -1.29 11.87
N MET A 405 -12.97 -2.32 11.41
CA MET A 405 -11.83 -2.89 12.14
C MET A 405 -10.71 -1.87 12.33
N ASN A 406 -10.31 -1.16 11.27
CA ASN A 406 -9.25 -0.14 11.33
C ASN A 406 -9.64 1.00 12.27
N ALA A 407 -10.90 1.46 12.19
CA ALA A 407 -11.42 2.52 13.04
C ALA A 407 -11.44 2.11 14.52
N GLY A 408 -11.93 0.91 14.83
CA GLY A 408 -11.94 0.39 16.18
C GLY A 408 -10.53 0.22 16.76
N GLN A 409 -9.58 -0.29 15.97
CA GLN A 409 -8.18 -0.40 16.39
C GLN A 409 -7.54 0.97 16.61
N ALA A 410 -7.83 1.95 15.75
CA ALA A 410 -7.38 3.33 15.95
C ALA A 410 -7.90 3.90 17.27
N LEU A 411 -9.19 3.75 17.55
CA LEU A 411 -9.78 4.19 18.82
C LEU A 411 -9.14 3.49 20.03
N ALA A 412 -8.89 2.18 19.96
CA ALA A 412 -8.26 1.45 21.05
C ALA A 412 -6.84 1.96 21.35
N LEU A 413 -6.06 2.29 20.31
CA LEU A 413 -4.74 2.91 20.48
C LEU A 413 -4.83 4.36 20.97
N LEU A 414 -5.82 5.13 20.52
CA LEU A 414 -6.04 6.50 20.97
C LEU A 414 -6.47 6.57 22.44
N ALA A 415 -7.23 5.59 22.92
CA ALA A 415 -7.64 5.50 24.33
C ALA A 415 -6.51 5.09 25.28
N MET A 416 -5.47 4.44 24.74
CA MET A 416 -4.37 3.88 25.52
C MET A 416 -3.52 4.97 26.18
N GLU A 417 -3.40 4.95 27.51
CA GLU A 417 -2.64 5.94 28.31
C GLU A 417 -3.13 7.40 28.15
N SER A 418 -4.38 7.60 27.72
CA SER A 418 -4.90 8.96 27.50
C SER A 418 -6.28 9.16 28.13
N VAL A 419 -6.26 9.79 29.32
CA VAL A 419 -7.48 10.25 30.02
C VAL A 419 -8.29 11.18 29.13
N ASN A 420 -7.64 12.18 28.53
CA ASN A 420 -8.32 13.15 27.67
C ASN A 420 -9.04 12.47 26.49
N ASN A 421 -8.39 11.52 25.81
CA ASN A 421 -8.99 10.84 24.66
C ASN A 421 -10.18 9.97 25.08
N CYS A 422 -10.09 9.29 26.23
CA CYS A 422 -11.21 8.51 26.78
C CYS A 422 -12.41 9.40 27.11
N LEU A 423 -12.17 10.57 27.73
CA LEU A 423 -13.21 11.55 28.03
C LEU A 423 -13.89 12.07 26.77
N VAL A 424 -13.11 12.39 25.72
CA VAL A 424 -13.66 12.83 24.42
C VAL A 424 -14.54 11.74 23.80
N MET A 425 -14.11 10.47 23.85
CA MET A 425 -14.91 9.34 23.33
C MET A 425 -16.21 9.14 24.11
N LEU A 426 -16.19 9.23 25.44
CA LEU A 426 -17.41 9.10 26.26
C LEU A 426 -18.38 10.26 26.06
N ALA A 427 -17.86 11.46 25.79
CA ALA A 427 -18.66 12.66 25.56
C ALA A 427 -19.22 12.75 24.13
N GLU A 428 -18.86 11.83 23.22
CA GLU A 428 -19.29 11.88 21.83
C GLU A 428 -20.82 11.73 21.70
N PRO A 429 -21.53 12.72 21.12
CA PRO A 429 -22.97 12.67 21.00
C PRO A 429 -23.44 11.58 20.03
N GLY A 430 -24.60 11.00 20.32
CA GLY A 430 -25.26 10.03 19.43
C GLY A 430 -24.94 8.56 19.72
N TYR A 431 -24.05 8.27 20.66
CA TYR A 431 -23.73 6.92 21.10
C TYR A 431 -23.84 6.78 22.61
N VAL A 432 -24.39 5.66 23.08
CA VAL A 432 -24.24 5.24 24.48
C VAL A 432 -23.02 4.32 24.52
N PHE A 433 -21.83 4.92 24.54
CA PHE A 433 -20.62 4.22 24.11
C PHE A 433 -20.33 2.94 24.90
N ILE A 434 -20.45 2.98 26.23
CA ILE A 434 -20.26 1.79 27.08
C ILE A 434 -21.21 0.66 26.69
N LYS A 435 -22.50 0.98 26.49
CA LYS A 435 -23.51 0.02 26.06
C LYS A 435 -23.22 -0.58 24.67
N GLU A 436 -22.75 0.23 23.72
CA GLU A 436 -22.37 -0.28 22.40
C GLU A 436 -21.19 -1.26 22.51
N LEU A 437 -20.20 -0.96 23.35
CA LEU A 437 -19.06 -1.86 23.60
C LEU A 437 -19.51 -3.17 24.27
N THR A 438 -20.40 -3.13 25.26
CA THR A 438 -20.91 -4.35 25.93
C THR A 438 -21.69 -5.22 24.95
N ILE A 439 -22.50 -4.64 24.06
CA ILE A 439 -23.20 -5.38 22.98
C ILE A 439 -22.20 -6.07 22.03
N MET A 440 -21.10 -5.40 21.68
CA MET A 440 -20.06 -6.00 20.83
C MET A 440 -19.35 -7.18 21.51
N ILE A 441 -19.04 -7.04 22.81
CA ILE A 441 -18.46 -8.12 23.61
C ILE A 441 -19.41 -9.31 23.69
N HIS A 442 -20.68 -9.07 24.04
CA HIS A 442 -21.73 -10.08 24.16
C HIS A 442 -21.96 -10.84 22.84
N SER A 443 -22.02 -10.12 21.72
CA SER A 443 -22.24 -10.73 20.40
C SER A 443 -21.00 -11.41 19.80
N GLY A 444 -19.83 -11.31 20.45
CA GLY A 444 -18.55 -11.82 19.94
C GLY A 444 -17.96 -11.03 18.76
N ARG A 445 -18.67 -10.05 18.20
CA ARG A 445 -18.22 -9.25 17.05
C ARG A 445 -17.27 -8.15 17.51
N TYR A 446 -16.05 -8.11 16.96
CA TYR A 446 -15.00 -7.17 17.38
C TYR A 446 -14.69 -7.23 18.88
N ARG A 447 -14.96 -8.39 19.53
CA ARG A 447 -14.83 -8.60 20.99
C ARG A 447 -13.50 -8.08 21.53
N TYR A 448 -12.40 -8.36 20.85
CA TYR A 448 -11.07 -7.91 21.24
C TYR A 448 -10.96 -6.38 21.32
N ILE A 449 -11.38 -5.69 20.26
CA ILE A 449 -11.31 -4.23 20.16
C ILE A 449 -12.23 -3.60 21.20
N ALA A 450 -13.46 -4.12 21.32
CA ALA A 450 -14.44 -3.61 22.28
C ALA A 450 -13.97 -3.81 23.73
N SER A 451 -13.37 -4.97 24.03
CA SER A 451 -12.81 -5.26 25.36
C SER A 451 -11.64 -4.34 25.70
N SER A 452 -10.75 -4.08 24.74
CA SER A 452 -9.64 -3.15 24.91
C SER A 452 -10.12 -1.71 25.12
N LEU A 453 -11.10 -1.25 24.35
CA LEU A 453 -11.72 0.07 24.55
C LEU A 453 -12.38 0.18 25.92
N LEU A 454 -13.19 -0.81 26.30
CA LEU A 454 -13.88 -0.80 27.59
C LEU A 454 -12.89 -0.84 28.76
N GLN A 455 -11.81 -1.61 28.65
CA GLN A 455 -10.72 -1.62 29.62
C GLN A 455 -10.14 -0.22 29.80
N ASN A 456 -9.82 0.48 28.70
CA ASN A 456 -9.27 1.85 28.77
C ASN A 456 -10.28 2.85 29.33
N MET A 457 -11.57 2.76 28.98
CA MET A 457 -12.61 3.62 29.54
C MET A 457 -12.71 3.44 31.06
N CYS A 458 -12.76 2.19 31.54
CA CYS A 458 -12.79 1.88 32.96
C CYS A 458 -11.54 2.34 33.70
N MET A 459 -10.36 2.25 33.06
CA MET A 459 -9.09 2.65 33.68
C MET A 459 -8.92 4.18 33.74
N HIS A 460 -9.29 4.90 32.68
CA HIS A 460 -8.91 6.30 32.49
C HIS A 460 -10.06 7.29 32.64
N ALA A 461 -11.31 6.85 32.59
CA ALA A 461 -12.49 7.71 32.69
C ALA A 461 -13.51 7.22 33.72
N GLN A 462 -13.05 6.49 34.74
CA GLN A 462 -13.90 5.92 35.79
C GLN A 462 -14.82 6.96 36.46
N SER A 463 -14.35 8.19 36.68
CA SER A 463 -15.12 9.26 37.33
C SER A 463 -16.34 9.71 36.54
N GLU A 464 -16.35 9.51 35.22
CA GLU A 464 -17.44 9.91 34.33
C GLU A 464 -18.44 8.79 34.06
N LEU A 465 -18.18 7.57 34.54
CA LEU A 465 -19.09 6.44 34.35
C LEU A 465 -20.33 6.60 35.23
N GLY A 466 -21.50 6.68 34.59
CA GLY A 466 -22.79 6.78 35.29
C GLY A 466 -23.31 5.43 35.78
N ASN A 467 -24.35 5.45 36.62
CA ASN A 467 -24.99 4.22 37.11
C ASN A 467 -25.49 3.28 36.01
N SER A 468 -25.91 3.82 34.86
CA SER A 468 -26.28 3.01 33.70
C SER A 468 -25.08 2.27 33.11
N ASP A 469 -23.93 2.94 33.02
CA ASP A 469 -22.70 2.35 32.47
C ASP A 469 -22.19 1.24 33.38
N LEU A 470 -22.18 1.48 34.70
CA LEU A 470 -21.82 0.47 35.70
C LEU A 470 -22.72 -0.77 35.61
N LYS A 471 -24.02 -0.58 35.34
CA LYS A 471 -24.96 -1.69 35.16
C LYS A 471 -24.69 -2.50 33.88
N GLU A 472 -24.38 -1.83 32.77
CA GLU A 472 -23.99 -2.49 31.52
C GLU A 472 -22.67 -3.27 31.69
N ILE A 473 -21.69 -2.71 32.41
CA ILE A 473 -20.43 -3.39 32.73
C ILE A 473 -20.68 -4.62 33.61
N SER A 474 -21.53 -4.48 34.63
CA SER A 474 -21.92 -5.58 35.52
C SER A 474 -22.50 -6.76 34.73
N TYR A 475 -23.36 -6.49 33.74
CA TYR A 475 -24.00 -7.51 32.90
C TYR A 475 -23.01 -8.41 32.14
N ILE A 476 -21.89 -7.87 31.64
CA ILE A 476 -20.91 -8.65 30.86
C ILE A 476 -19.87 -9.38 31.73
N THR A 477 -19.87 -9.16 33.05
CA THR A 477 -18.84 -9.69 33.96
C THR A 477 -18.63 -11.18 33.79
N ARG A 478 -19.73 -11.96 33.79
CA ARG A 478 -19.69 -13.41 33.64
C ARG A 478 -19.08 -13.85 32.31
N GLU A 479 -19.44 -13.17 31.22
CA GLU A 479 -18.96 -13.51 29.88
C GLU A 479 -17.46 -13.25 29.71
N VAL A 480 -16.95 -12.20 30.36
CA VAL A 480 -15.52 -11.91 30.42
C VAL A 480 -14.79 -12.98 31.24
N LEU A 481 -15.30 -13.33 32.42
CA LEU A 481 -14.73 -14.38 33.28
C LEU A 481 -14.68 -15.74 32.59
N GLU A 482 -15.78 -16.15 31.96
CA GLU A 482 -15.86 -17.39 31.19
C GLU A 482 -14.92 -17.36 29.97
N GLY A 483 -14.82 -16.22 29.27
CA GLY A 483 -13.90 -16.05 28.14
C GLY A 483 -12.43 -16.22 28.50
N ILE A 484 -12.01 -15.81 29.70
CA ILE A 484 -10.62 -15.97 30.19
C ILE A 484 -10.24 -17.45 30.36
N MET A 485 -11.22 -18.32 30.61
CA MET A 485 -10.94 -19.73 30.87
C MET A 485 -10.28 -20.42 29.67
N ASP A 486 -10.66 -20.04 28.46
CA ASP A 486 -10.21 -20.67 27.21
C ASP A 486 -9.28 -19.77 26.36
N ALA A 487 -9.16 -18.48 26.70
CA ALA A 487 -8.33 -17.52 25.96
C ALA A 487 -6.83 -17.77 26.15
N GLU A 488 -6.03 -17.50 25.11
CA GLU A 488 -4.57 -17.56 25.14
C GLU A 488 -3.95 -16.32 24.45
N GLY A 489 -2.66 -16.07 24.70
CA GLY A 489 -1.93 -14.96 24.05
C GLY A 489 -2.57 -13.59 24.26
N THR A 490 -2.70 -12.83 23.17
CA THR A 490 -3.23 -11.46 23.18
C THR A 490 -4.70 -11.38 23.60
N GLU A 491 -5.52 -12.41 23.34
CA GLU A 491 -6.91 -12.44 23.80
C GLU A 491 -6.97 -12.57 25.33
N LEU A 492 -6.13 -13.44 25.90
CA LEU A 492 -6.01 -13.59 27.35
C LEU A 492 -5.57 -12.28 28.00
N GLU A 493 -4.57 -11.60 27.42
CA GLU A 493 -4.08 -10.32 27.91
C GLU A 493 -5.20 -9.27 28.03
N VAL A 494 -5.98 -9.08 26.96
CA VAL A 494 -7.05 -8.09 26.94
C VAL A 494 -8.21 -8.48 27.85
N LEU A 495 -8.63 -9.74 27.88
CA LEU A 495 -9.75 -10.16 28.73
C LEU A 495 -9.38 -10.11 30.22
N VAL A 496 -8.18 -10.53 30.61
CA VAL A 496 -7.71 -10.38 32.00
C VAL A 496 -7.57 -8.91 32.37
N GLY A 497 -7.04 -8.08 31.46
CA GLY A 497 -6.96 -6.64 31.64
C GLY A 497 -8.33 -6.00 31.87
N LEU A 498 -9.33 -6.35 31.05
CA LEU A 498 -10.71 -5.89 31.24
C LEU A 498 -11.30 -6.40 32.56
N SER A 499 -11.16 -7.69 32.87
CA SER A 499 -11.65 -8.30 34.12
C SER A 499 -11.07 -7.60 35.36
N SER A 500 -9.79 -7.21 35.29
CA SER A 500 -9.14 -6.39 36.31
C SER A 500 -9.82 -5.05 36.53
N GLN A 501 -10.19 -4.36 35.45
CA GLN A 501 -10.88 -3.08 35.56
C GLN A 501 -12.35 -3.26 36.01
N ILE A 502 -13.03 -4.33 35.60
CA ILE A 502 -14.38 -4.66 36.11
C ILE A 502 -14.34 -4.89 37.62
N CYS A 503 -13.37 -5.66 38.12
CA CYS A 503 -13.16 -5.89 39.54
C CYS A 503 -12.99 -4.58 40.33
N ASN A 504 -12.32 -3.58 39.74
CA ASN A 504 -12.11 -2.28 40.37
C ASN A 504 -13.36 -1.38 40.32
N VAL A 505 -14.10 -1.40 39.21
CA VAL A 505 -15.22 -0.48 38.95
C VAL A 505 -16.54 -0.96 39.56
N VAL A 506 -16.78 -2.27 39.58
CA VAL A 506 -18.00 -2.91 40.15
C VAL A 506 -17.64 -4.08 41.09
N PRO A 507 -16.91 -3.83 42.19
CA PRO A 507 -16.34 -4.89 43.03
C PRO A 507 -17.38 -5.82 43.65
N ASP A 508 -18.52 -5.30 44.10
CA ASP A 508 -19.57 -6.10 44.75
C ASP A 508 -20.25 -7.08 43.78
N ASP A 509 -20.56 -6.62 42.57
CA ASP A 509 -21.15 -7.47 41.53
C ASP A 509 -20.13 -8.48 41.01
N PHE A 510 -18.86 -8.07 40.85
CA PHE A 510 -17.78 -8.98 40.49
C PHE A 510 -17.59 -10.09 41.52
N ALA A 511 -17.55 -9.75 42.81
CA ALA A 511 -17.47 -10.73 43.89
C ALA A 511 -18.70 -11.66 43.90
N ARG A 512 -19.89 -11.10 43.68
CA ARG A 512 -21.14 -11.88 43.61
C ARG A 512 -21.07 -12.93 42.50
N GLU A 513 -20.62 -12.58 41.31
CA GLU A 513 -20.47 -13.51 40.17
C GLU A 513 -19.45 -14.62 40.46
N LEU A 514 -18.32 -14.30 41.10
CA LEU A 514 -17.32 -15.30 41.49
C LEU A 514 -17.85 -16.34 42.48
N GLU A 515 -18.67 -15.90 43.45
CA GLU A 515 -19.24 -16.76 44.50
C GLU A 515 -20.47 -17.54 44.01
N HIS A 516 -21.39 -16.92 43.25
CA HIS A 516 -22.62 -17.57 42.76
C HIS A 516 -22.32 -18.71 41.77
N GLY A 517 -21.20 -18.64 41.05
CA GLY A 517 -20.80 -19.65 40.08
C GLY A 517 -19.94 -20.80 40.61
N GLN A 518 -19.49 -20.75 41.88
CA GLN A 518 -18.36 -21.58 42.36
C GLN A 518 -17.11 -21.51 41.45
N ILE A 519 -17.00 -20.44 40.65
CA ILE A 519 -15.94 -20.29 39.64
C ILE A 519 -14.66 -19.73 40.23
N LYS A 520 -14.73 -19.11 41.42
CA LYS A 520 -13.60 -18.45 42.09
C LYS A 520 -12.32 -19.28 42.13
N GLU A 521 -12.39 -20.50 42.65
CA GLU A 521 -11.22 -21.39 42.73
C GLU A 521 -10.66 -21.74 41.34
N ARG A 522 -11.55 -22.04 40.39
CA ARG A 522 -11.18 -22.37 39.01
C ARG A 522 -10.53 -21.19 38.31
N PHE A 523 -11.08 -19.99 38.50
CA PHE A 523 -10.60 -18.75 37.93
C PHE A 523 -9.24 -18.34 38.52
N ILE A 524 -9.08 -18.37 39.83
CA ILE A 524 -7.79 -18.12 40.49
C ILE A 524 -6.73 -19.11 40.00
N LYS A 525 -7.07 -20.40 39.92
CA LYS A 525 -6.18 -21.42 39.36
C LYS A 525 -5.82 -21.12 37.89
N ARG A 526 -6.78 -20.64 37.09
CA ARG A 526 -6.54 -20.22 35.70
C ARG A 526 -5.53 -19.08 35.61
N LEU A 527 -5.63 -18.06 36.47
CA LEU A 527 -4.68 -16.94 36.53
C LEU A 527 -3.27 -17.40 36.92
N VAL A 528 -3.14 -18.27 37.94
CA VAL A 528 -1.84 -18.83 38.33
C VAL A 528 -1.22 -19.65 37.20
N ASN A 529 -2.03 -20.49 36.54
CA ASN A 529 -1.57 -21.31 35.42
C ASN A 529 -1.13 -20.43 34.25
N ALA A 530 -1.91 -19.40 33.90
CA ALA A 530 -1.54 -18.43 32.87
C ALA A 530 -0.20 -17.75 33.18
N LEU A 531 0.00 -17.31 34.43
CA LEU A 531 1.24 -16.67 34.84
C LEU A 531 2.43 -17.61 34.68
N ASN A 532 2.31 -18.86 35.15
CA ASN A 532 3.35 -19.89 35.03
C ASN A 532 3.65 -20.30 33.58
N SER A 533 2.63 -20.35 32.71
CA SER A 533 2.83 -20.64 31.29
C SER A 533 3.55 -19.51 30.54
N ASN A 534 3.52 -18.29 31.09
CA ASN A 534 4.10 -17.09 30.48
C ASN A 534 5.36 -16.59 31.22
N MET A 535 6.16 -17.51 31.78
CA MET A 535 7.40 -17.18 32.51
C MET A 535 8.52 -16.59 31.64
N ILE A 536 8.42 -16.73 30.33
CA ILE A 536 9.31 -16.08 29.38
C ILE A 536 8.48 -15.03 28.65
N PRO A 537 8.76 -13.72 28.85
CA PRO A 537 8.00 -12.67 28.19
C PRO A 537 8.24 -12.72 26.68
N THR A 538 7.18 -12.48 25.90
CA THR A 538 7.24 -12.46 24.44
C THR A 538 6.86 -11.08 23.91
N SER A 539 7.31 -10.76 22.70
CA SER A 539 6.94 -9.49 22.04
C SER A 539 5.49 -9.46 21.54
N HIS A 540 4.82 -10.61 21.44
CA HIS A 540 3.45 -10.72 20.91
C HIS A 540 2.38 -10.43 21.97
N SER A 541 2.68 -10.71 23.23
CA SER A 541 1.78 -10.48 24.37
C SER A 541 2.60 -10.06 25.60
N PRO A 542 3.28 -8.90 25.54
CA PRO A 542 4.19 -8.47 26.60
C PRO A 542 3.47 -8.15 27.92
N GLY A 543 2.15 -7.92 27.88
CA GLY A 543 1.38 -7.50 29.04
C GLY A 543 0.75 -8.64 29.85
N ILE A 544 0.76 -9.91 29.40
CA ILE A 544 0.05 -11.00 30.10
C ILE A 544 0.41 -11.08 31.59
N ARG A 545 1.71 -11.10 31.92
CA ARG A 545 2.13 -11.17 33.32
C ARG A 545 1.69 -9.95 34.10
N ARG A 546 1.79 -8.76 33.50
CA ARG A 546 1.36 -7.50 34.10
C ARG A 546 -0.12 -7.51 34.43
N VAL A 547 -1.00 -7.78 33.45
CA VAL A 547 -2.45 -7.74 33.67
C VAL A 547 -2.89 -8.79 34.69
N ILE A 548 -2.23 -9.95 34.76
CA ILE A 548 -2.51 -10.95 35.81
C ILE A 548 -2.10 -10.42 37.19
N VAL A 549 -0.90 -9.83 37.31
CA VAL A 549 -0.43 -9.27 38.58
C VAL A 549 -1.32 -8.11 39.04
N GLU A 550 -1.72 -7.22 38.14
CA GLU A 550 -2.68 -6.15 38.41
C GLU A 550 -4.01 -6.72 38.88
N HIS A 551 -4.54 -7.73 38.18
CA HIS A 551 -5.79 -8.36 38.57
C HIS A 551 -5.75 -8.98 39.97
N VAL A 552 -4.64 -9.65 40.29
CA VAL A 552 -4.40 -10.25 41.62
C VAL A 552 -4.38 -9.17 42.71
N ILE A 553 -3.73 -8.03 42.46
CA ILE A 553 -3.73 -6.88 43.37
C ILE A 553 -5.16 -6.40 43.63
N TYR A 554 -5.92 -6.08 42.57
CA TYR A 554 -7.29 -5.57 42.72
C TYR A 554 -8.20 -6.58 43.44
N MET A 555 -8.10 -7.87 43.11
CA MET A 555 -8.89 -8.89 43.79
C MET A 555 -8.60 -8.93 45.30
N MET A 556 -7.34 -8.79 45.71
CA MET A 556 -6.97 -8.77 47.15
C MET A 556 -7.33 -7.45 47.83
N GLU A 557 -7.27 -6.32 47.12
CA GLU A 557 -7.66 -5.01 47.65
C GLU A 557 -9.18 -4.91 47.85
N CYS A 558 -9.98 -5.46 46.91
CA CYS A 558 -11.44 -5.50 47.03
C CYS A 558 -11.92 -6.53 48.07
N ASN A 559 -11.26 -7.68 48.17
CA ASN A 559 -11.58 -8.71 49.16
C ASN A 559 -10.31 -9.40 49.68
N PRO A 560 -9.83 -9.02 50.88
CA PRO A 560 -8.60 -9.57 51.46
C PRO A 560 -8.61 -11.11 51.61
N GLY A 561 -9.78 -11.74 51.76
CA GLY A 561 -9.89 -13.20 51.83
C GLY A 561 -9.47 -13.93 50.56
N ASN A 562 -9.24 -13.21 49.46
CA ASN A 562 -8.65 -13.77 48.24
C ASN A 562 -7.18 -14.17 48.43
N ALA A 563 -6.46 -13.56 49.38
CA ALA A 563 -5.05 -13.87 49.65
C ALA A 563 -4.84 -15.35 50.01
N ASP A 564 -5.66 -15.90 50.91
CA ASP A 564 -5.62 -17.31 51.29
C ASP A 564 -5.85 -18.25 50.10
N CYS A 565 -6.80 -17.90 49.24
CA CYS A 565 -7.10 -18.69 48.06
C CYS A 565 -5.94 -18.65 47.06
N PHE A 566 -5.35 -17.48 46.81
CA PHE A 566 -4.16 -17.36 45.97
C PHE A 566 -2.96 -18.14 46.53
N ASN A 567 -2.74 -18.10 47.86
CA ASN A 567 -1.70 -18.88 48.52
C ASN A 567 -1.91 -20.39 48.38
N LYS A 568 -3.15 -20.88 48.52
CA LYS A 568 -3.52 -22.29 48.28
C LYS A 568 -3.12 -22.78 46.88
N TYR A 569 -3.13 -21.89 45.88
CA TYR A 569 -2.74 -22.20 44.51
C TYR A 569 -1.31 -21.79 44.15
N LEU A 570 -0.45 -21.47 45.13
CA LEU A 570 0.97 -21.15 44.93
C LEU A 570 1.24 -19.88 44.10
N MET A 571 0.40 -18.86 44.27
CA MET A 571 0.60 -17.56 43.61
C MET A 571 1.88 -16.86 44.07
N MET A 572 2.26 -16.99 45.35
CA MET A 572 3.48 -16.39 45.91
C MET A 572 4.74 -16.91 45.21
N GLU A 573 4.81 -18.22 44.99
CA GLU A 573 5.90 -18.86 44.26
C GLU A 573 5.94 -18.42 42.80
N ALA A 574 4.77 -18.27 42.17
CA ALA A 574 4.69 -17.74 40.81
C ALA A 574 5.23 -16.30 40.74
N LEU A 575 4.82 -15.43 41.66
CA LEU A 575 5.29 -14.03 41.72
C LEU A 575 6.80 -13.92 41.98
N LEU A 576 7.37 -14.76 42.83
CA LEU A 576 8.83 -14.84 43.04
C LEU A 576 9.59 -15.23 41.76
N LYS A 577 9.01 -16.10 40.92
CA LYS A 577 9.58 -16.44 39.62
C LYS A 577 9.47 -15.28 38.63
N VAL A 578 8.34 -14.56 38.62
CA VAL A 578 8.17 -13.37 37.79
C VAL A 578 9.23 -12.32 38.15
N GLU A 579 9.42 -12.03 39.43
CA GLU A 579 10.43 -11.08 39.92
C GLU A 579 11.84 -11.40 39.38
N ARG A 580 12.23 -12.67 39.44
CA ARG A 580 13.54 -13.17 38.97
C ARG A 580 13.70 -13.16 37.44
N THR A 581 12.60 -13.12 36.70
CA THR A 581 12.60 -13.22 35.23
C THR A 581 11.98 -11.99 34.55
N THR A 582 11.91 -10.86 35.28
CA THR A 582 11.44 -9.58 34.73
C THR A 582 12.32 -9.12 33.57
N SER A 583 11.69 -8.58 32.53
CA SER A 583 12.36 -8.05 31.35
C SER A 583 11.94 -6.61 31.10
N ARG A 584 12.87 -5.82 30.55
CA ARG A 584 12.55 -4.47 30.05
C ARG A 584 11.45 -4.49 28.98
N ALA A 585 11.26 -5.61 28.29
CA ALA A 585 10.21 -5.74 27.29
C ALA A 585 8.80 -5.52 27.88
N GLU A 586 8.59 -5.84 29.15
CA GLU A 586 7.30 -5.74 29.85
C GLU A 586 7.01 -4.34 30.39
N ASN A 587 7.94 -3.40 30.14
CA ASN A 587 7.68 -1.99 30.32
C ASN A 587 6.90 -1.41 29.14
N TYR A 588 6.82 -2.11 28.00
CA TYR A 588 6.12 -1.62 26.79
C TYR A 588 4.80 -2.36 26.60
N ARG A 589 3.76 -1.63 26.16
CA ARG A 589 2.43 -2.20 25.93
C ARG A 589 2.37 -3.09 24.69
N PHE A 590 3.13 -2.76 23.65
CA PHE A 590 3.23 -3.57 22.44
C PHE A 590 4.53 -3.27 21.68
N PHE A 591 4.80 -4.10 20.68
CA PHE A 591 5.99 -4.01 19.85
C PHE A 591 5.65 -3.79 18.38
N SER A 592 6.45 -2.96 17.72
CA SER A 592 6.49 -2.87 16.27
C SER A 592 7.91 -3.25 15.82
N GLY A 593 8.10 -4.49 15.40
CA GLY A 593 9.45 -5.02 15.12
C GLY A 593 10.30 -5.08 16.39
N ASP A 594 11.46 -4.43 16.38
CA ASP A 594 12.39 -4.34 17.52
C ASP A 594 12.13 -3.13 18.44
N ALA A 595 11.11 -2.32 18.15
CA ALA A 595 10.75 -1.14 18.94
C ALA A 595 9.60 -1.46 19.90
N GLY A 596 9.82 -1.24 21.19
CA GLY A 596 8.75 -1.19 22.20
C GLY A 596 8.06 0.17 22.19
N LEU A 597 6.73 0.17 22.29
CA LEU A 597 5.88 1.35 22.17
C LEU A 597 4.99 1.51 23.40
N MET A 598 4.65 2.77 23.70
CA MET A 598 3.84 3.17 24.86
C MET A 598 4.35 2.55 26.17
N GLU A 599 5.44 3.11 26.69
CA GLU A 599 6.03 2.65 27.94
C GLU A 599 5.09 2.91 29.12
N HIS A 600 4.87 1.89 29.95
CA HIS A 600 4.10 1.99 31.18
C HIS A 600 4.78 2.95 32.17
N SER A 601 3.98 3.76 32.85
CA SER A 601 4.44 4.63 33.93
C SER A 601 4.94 3.84 35.16
N ILE A 602 4.34 2.68 35.43
CA ILE A 602 4.68 1.81 36.57
C ILE A 602 5.39 0.54 36.07
N PRO A 603 6.61 0.23 36.54
CA PRO A 603 7.31 -0.99 36.15
C PRO A 603 6.68 -2.24 36.78
N LEU A 604 6.77 -3.38 36.10
CA LEU A 604 6.20 -4.65 36.57
C LEU A 604 6.74 -5.06 37.95
N SER A 605 8.01 -4.77 38.24
CA SER A 605 8.62 -5.08 39.54
C SER A 605 7.90 -4.42 40.71
N ALA A 606 7.40 -3.19 40.54
CA ALA A 606 6.63 -2.49 41.57
C ALA A 606 5.26 -3.15 41.81
N LEU A 607 4.60 -3.59 40.75
CA LEU A 607 3.34 -4.35 40.86
C LEU A 607 3.57 -5.70 41.55
N VAL A 608 4.63 -6.42 41.20
CA VAL A 608 4.97 -7.70 41.87
C VAL A 608 5.28 -7.49 43.35
N ALA A 609 6.01 -6.41 43.71
CA ALA A 609 6.25 -6.07 45.11
C ALA A 609 4.94 -5.82 45.87
N ARG A 610 4.01 -5.07 45.27
CA ARG A 610 2.68 -4.80 45.84
C ARG A 610 1.84 -6.07 46.01
N ALA A 611 1.81 -6.94 45.01
CA ALA A 611 1.08 -8.20 45.09
C ALA A 611 1.61 -9.09 46.24
N LYS A 612 2.93 -9.17 46.40
CA LYS A 612 3.57 -9.91 47.52
C LYS A 612 3.24 -9.31 48.88
N GLU A 613 3.24 -7.98 48.99
CA GLU A 613 2.86 -7.28 50.23
C GLU A 613 1.43 -7.63 50.65
N LEU A 614 0.48 -7.63 49.71
CA LEU A 614 -0.93 -7.95 49.97
C LEU A 614 -1.13 -9.42 50.37
N MET A 615 -0.44 -10.36 49.71
CA MET A 615 -0.53 -11.79 50.09
C MET A 615 0.05 -12.08 51.47
N GLY A 616 1.04 -11.30 51.94
CA GLY A 616 1.63 -11.46 53.27
C GLY A 616 0.77 -10.90 54.41
N ARG A 617 -0.33 -10.21 54.10
CA ARG A 617 -1.29 -9.68 55.07
C ARG A 617 -2.50 -10.60 55.30
N GLY A 618 -2.67 -11.60 54.44
CA GLY A 618 -3.75 -12.58 54.46
C GLY A 618 -3.61 -13.57 55.60
#